data_AF-X0Z2S6-F1
#
_entry.id   AF-X0Z2S6-F1
#
_cell.length_a   1.000
_cell.length_b   1.000
_cell.length_c   1.000
_cell.angle_alpha   90.00
_cell.angle_beta   90.00
_cell.angle_gamma   90.00
#
_symmetry.space_group_name_H-M   'P 1'
#
loop_
_entity.id
_entity.type
_entity.pdbx_description
1 polymer ?
#
loop_
_entity_poly.entity_id
_entity_poly.type
_entity_poly.pdbx_seq_one_letter_code
_entity_poly.pdbx_strand_id
1 'polypeptide(L)'
;MISISRPPLSRFDKENPEEKKEISKILLPVIKRIPNKIVQSHWTQKLARELKVKTEDIEEELKKAKLETSFLDGFEPKSVSLPQKSRKQKIEERLLSLIFQKPELRQLITEDDLSLLSVQSSVLISKFKKFFQNEKDLENFQTRFSEFQRNLSKEELDFISPLILKAEIEEECLDVEPCQEVQICLKEVRRFRVKGELSEVSQQIKESEEAKDSQKTNILIKKFNELTKKLINK
;
A
#
# COMPACT_ATOMS: atom_id res chain seq x y z
N MET A 1 -6.85 -10.82 -32.22
CA MET A 1 -5.56 -10.62 -31.51
C MET A 1 -5.39 -9.14 -31.25
N ILE A 2 -5.68 -8.66 -30.04
CA ILE A 2 -5.33 -7.30 -29.61
C ILE A 2 -4.38 -7.48 -28.44
N SER A 3 -3.08 -7.52 -28.75
CA SER A 3 -2.03 -7.50 -27.74
C SER A 3 -1.92 -6.09 -27.17
N ILE A 4 -2.67 -5.79 -26.11
CA ILE A 4 -2.37 -4.64 -25.24
C ILE A 4 -1.39 -5.13 -24.17
N SER A 5 -0.13 -5.34 -24.58
CA SER A 5 0.96 -5.63 -23.66
C SER A 5 1.84 -4.38 -23.54
N ARG A 6 1.53 -3.51 -22.59
CA ARG A 6 2.52 -2.56 -22.06
C ARG A 6 2.93 -3.06 -20.67
N PRO A 7 4.22 -3.20 -20.35
CA PRO A 7 4.63 -4.03 -19.22
C PRO A 7 4.39 -3.29 -17.87
N PRO A 8 3.99 -3.99 -16.81
CA PRO A 8 3.72 -3.48 -15.46
C PRO A 8 4.92 -2.89 -14.71
N LEU A 9 6.05 -2.57 -15.35
CA LEU A 9 7.27 -2.07 -14.68
C LEU A 9 8.00 -1.01 -15.54
N SER A 10 7.27 -0.04 -16.10
CA SER A 10 7.79 0.88 -17.12
C SER A 10 8.87 1.89 -16.67
N ARG A 11 9.09 2.13 -15.37
CA ARG A 11 10.25 2.92 -14.91
C ARG A 11 11.50 2.14 -14.73
N PHE A 12 11.37 0.91 -14.27
CA PHE A 12 12.53 0.28 -13.68
C PHE A 12 13.52 0.15 -14.79
N ASP A 13 14.68 0.78 -14.61
CA ASP A 13 15.77 0.59 -15.53
C ASP A 13 16.07 -0.90 -15.43
N LYS A 14 15.58 -1.63 -16.43
CA LYS A 14 15.71 -3.08 -16.49
C LYS A 14 17.17 -3.47 -16.73
N GLU A 15 18.08 -2.50 -16.75
CA GLU A 15 19.54 -2.65 -16.70
C GLU A 15 20.12 -2.31 -15.31
N ASN A 16 19.40 -1.58 -14.44
CA ASN A 16 19.86 -1.21 -13.08
C ASN A 16 19.60 -2.36 -12.07
N PRO A 17 20.67 -2.96 -11.50
CA PRO A 17 20.52 -4.07 -10.55
C PRO A 17 19.78 -3.73 -9.25
N GLU A 18 19.93 -2.51 -8.73
CA GLU A 18 19.29 -2.12 -7.44
C GLU A 18 17.78 -1.97 -7.58
N GLU A 19 17.32 -1.49 -8.73
CA GLU A 19 15.89 -1.34 -9.03
C GLU A 19 15.19 -2.70 -9.17
N LYS A 20 15.82 -3.67 -9.85
CA LYS A 20 15.31 -5.05 -9.90
C LYS A 20 15.19 -5.68 -8.51
N LYS A 21 16.18 -5.41 -7.66
CA LYS A 21 16.23 -5.92 -6.29
C LYS A 21 15.06 -5.38 -5.46
N GLU A 22 14.70 -4.11 -5.59
CA GLU A 22 13.55 -3.53 -4.88
C GLU A 22 12.21 -4.15 -5.31
N ILE A 23 12.03 -4.40 -6.61
CA ILE A 23 10.83 -5.07 -7.12
C ILE A 23 10.75 -6.51 -6.60
N SER A 24 11.86 -7.24 -6.66
CA SER A 24 11.95 -8.61 -6.15
C SER A 24 11.64 -8.69 -4.66
N LYS A 25 12.11 -7.73 -3.85
CA LYS A 25 11.76 -7.65 -2.42
C LYS A 25 10.25 -7.55 -2.17
N ILE A 26 9.52 -6.86 -3.05
CA ILE A 26 8.07 -6.69 -2.94
C ILE A 26 7.33 -7.97 -3.38
N LEU A 27 7.76 -8.59 -4.49
CA LEU A 27 6.99 -9.63 -5.15
C LEU A 27 7.36 -11.06 -4.71
N LEU A 28 8.62 -11.32 -4.35
CA LEU A 28 9.07 -12.67 -3.97
C LEU A 28 8.32 -13.23 -2.76
N PRO A 29 8.07 -12.47 -1.66
CA PRO A 29 7.29 -12.99 -0.54
C PRO A 29 5.87 -13.41 -0.95
N VAL A 30 5.26 -12.68 -1.89
CA VAL A 30 3.91 -12.96 -2.39
C VAL A 30 3.92 -14.23 -3.25
N ILE A 31 4.85 -14.32 -4.22
CA ILE A 31 5.02 -15.52 -5.07
C ILE A 31 5.34 -16.76 -4.24
N LYS A 32 6.07 -16.61 -3.12
CA LYS A 32 6.45 -17.73 -2.24
C LYS A 32 5.25 -18.34 -1.53
N ARG A 33 4.20 -17.55 -1.25
CA ARG A 33 2.97 -18.03 -0.59
C ARG A 33 2.12 -18.94 -1.47
N ILE A 34 2.26 -18.86 -2.79
CA ILE A 34 1.47 -19.64 -3.75
C ILE A 34 1.74 -21.15 -3.55
N PRO A 35 0.77 -21.94 -3.08
CA PRO A 35 0.99 -23.37 -2.80
C PRO A 35 1.14 -24.19 -4.08
N ASN A 36 0.36 -23.84 -5.11
CA ASN A 36 0.36 -24.53 -6.38
C ASN A 36 1.63 -24.20 -7.17
N LYS A 37 2.44 -25.23 -7.48
CA LYS A 37 3.73 -25.07 -8.17
C LYS A 37 3.61 -24.61 -9.62
N ILE A 38 2.53 -24.94 -10.31
CA ILE A 38 2.29 -24.50 -11.68
C ILE A 38 2.00 -23.01 -11.70
N VAL A 39 1.12 -22.55 -10.81
CA VAL A 39 0.77 -21.13 -10.66
C VAL A 39 2.00 -20.34 -10.18
N GLN A 40 2.74 -20.86 -9.19
CA GLN A 40 3.99 -20.26 -8.73
C GLN A 40 5.01 -20.10 -9.87
N SER A 41 5.20 -21.13 -10.70
CA SER A 41 6.11 -21.08 -11.85
C SER A 41 5.66 -20.05 -12.88
N HIS A 42 4.36 -19.94 -13.16
CA HIS A 42 3.82 -18.91 -14.06
C HIS A 42 4.19 -17.49 -13.59
N TRP A 43 3.97 -17.18 -12.32
CA TRP A 43 4.30 -15.86 -11.75
C TRP A 43 5.80 -15.61 -11.66
N THR A 44 6.60 -16.63 -11.33
CA THR A 44 8.08 -16.55 -11.40
C THR A 44 8.54 -16.22 -12.82
N GLN A 45 8.00 -16.89 -13.85
CA GLN A 45 8.33 -16.62 -15.25
C GLN A 45 7.85 -15.22 -15.70
N LYS A 46 6.68 -14.78 -15.23
CA LYS A 46 6.19 -13.41 -15.51
C LYS A 46 7.13 -12.38 -14.89
N LEU A 47 7.52 -12.54 -13.62
CA LEU A 47 8.48 -11.66 -12.96
C LEU A 47 9.83 -11.65 -13.67
N ALA A 48 10.37 -12.80 -14.05
CA ALA A 48 11.65 -12.91 -14.77
C ALA A 48 11.62 -12.17 -16.11
N ARG A 49 10.54 -12.33 -16.89
CA ARG A 49 10.32 -11.59 -18.14
C ARG A 49 10.23 -10.09 -17.91
N GLU A 50 9.51 -9.67 -16.86
CA GLU A 50 9.36 -8.26 -16.53
C GLU A 50 10.68 -7.61 -16.10
N LEU A 51 11.52 -8.32 -15.36
CA LEU A 51 12.83 -7.86 -14.89
C LEU A 51 13.97 -8.10 -15.89
N LYS A 52 13.71 -8.78 -17.01
CA LYS A 52 14.72 -9.24 -17.99
C LYS A 52 15.88 -9.98 -17.30
N VAL A 53 15.57 -10.97 -16.49
CA VAL A 53 16.57 -11.87 -15.87
C VAL A 53 16.20 -13.32 -16.15
N LYS A 54 17.10 -14.26 -15.84
CA LYS A 54 16.80 -15.67 -16.00
C LYS A 54 15.77 -16.12 -14.96
N THR A 55 14.92 -17.07 -15.32
CA THR A 55 13.89 -17.58 -14.39
C THR A 55 14.55 -18.26 -13.21
N GLU A 56 15.66 -18.95 -13.45
CA GLU A 56 16.50 -19.62 -12.46
C GLU A 56 17.01 -18.65 -11.38
N ASP A 57 17.41 -17.43 -11.77
CA ASP A 57 17.88 -16.41 -10.82
C ASP A 57 16.76 -15.98 -9.86
N ILE A 58 15.52 -15.84 -10.37
CA ILE A 58 14.34 -15.53 -9.55
C ILE A 58 13.99 -16.71 -8.63
N GLU A 59 14.10 -17.95 -9.10
CA GLU A 59 13.87 -19.15 -8.28
C GLU A 59 14.87 -19.26 -7.12
N GLU A 60 16.14 -18.92 -7.36
CA GLU A 60 17.15 -18.86 -6.29
C GLU A 60 16.84 -17.80 -5.24
N GLU A 61 16.45 -16.60 -5.66
CA GLU A 61 16.05 -15.54 -4.74
C GLU A 61 14.73 -15.88 -4.00
N LEU A 62 13.79 -16.56 -4.67
CA LEU A 62 12.54 -17.02 -4.07
C LEU A 62 12.78 -18.02 -2.93
N LYS A 63 13.79 -18.90 -3.06
CA LYS A 63 14.18 -19.84 -1.98
C LYS A 63 14.63 -19.07 -0.72
N LYS A 64 15.38 -17.98 -0.91
CA LYS A 64 15.92 -17.11 0.16
C LYS A 64 14.88 -16.16 0.75
N ALA A 65 13.83 -15.80 0.01
CA ALA A 65 12.82 -14.84 0.44
C ALA A 65 12.11 -15.30 1.73
N LYS A 66 11.98 -14.43 2.73
CA LYS A 66 11.19 -14.71 3.92
C LYS A 66 9.72 -14.46 3.63
N LEU A 67 8.84 -15.30 4.15
CA LEU A 67 7.41 -14.99 4.20
C LEU A 67 7.25 -13.87 5.22
N GLU A 68 6.86 -12.67 4.79
CA GLU A 68 6.26 -11.73 5.75
C GLU A 68 4.99 -12.43 6.25
N THR A 69 4.85 -12.73 7.54
CA THR A 69 3.55 -13.15 8.07
C THR A 69 2.58 -11.97 7.93
N SER A 70 1.29 -12.26 7.76
CA SER A 70 0.19 -11.30 7.60
C SER A 70 0.37 -10.03 8.46
N PHE A 71 -0.18 -8.89 8.01
CA PHE A 71 -0.25 -7.60 8.74
C PHE A 71 -0.75 -7.68 10.20
N LEU A 72 -1.22 -8.86 10.64
CA LEU A 72 -1.65 -9.20 11.99
C LEU A 72 -0.51 -9.50 12.98
N ASP A 73 0.72 -9.80 12.53
CA ASP A 73 1.83 -10.01 13.46
C ASP A 73 2.43 -8.67 13.91
N GLY A 74 2.05 -8.28 15.11
CA GLY A 74 2.58 -7.15 15.82
C GLY A 74 4.03 -7.35 16.26
N PHE A 75 4.76 -6.22 16.29
CA PHE A 75 5.99 -6.00 17.06
C PHE A 75 7.13 -7.01 16.85
N GLU A 76 7.98 -6.74 15.85
CA GLU A 76 9.41 -7.03 16.00
C GLU A 76 10.24 -5.74 15.95
N PRO A 77 11.26 -5.60 16.83
CA PRO A 77 12.13 -4.44 16.87
C PRO A 77 13.22 -4.53 15.78
N LYS A 78 13.49 -3.37 15.19
CA LYS A 78 14.65 -2.94 14.39
C LYS A 78 15.72 -4.00 14.07
N SER A 79 15.84 -4.34 12.78
CA SER A 79 17.12 -4.70 12.15
C SER A 79 17.53 -3.63 11.16
N VAL A 80 18.75 -3.12 11.30
CA VAL A 80 19.36 -2.11 10.43
C VAL A 80 19.59 -2.67 9.02
N SER A 81 18.93 -2.10 8.00
CA SER A 81 19.47 -1.95 6.63
C SER A 81 18.48 -1.18 5.73
N LEU A 82 18.95 -0.11 5.06
CA LEU A 82 18.28 0.68 4.02
C LEU A 82 17.00 1.42 4.48
N PRO A 83 16.48 2.43 3.74
CA PRO A 83 15.22 3.08 4.10
C PRO A 83 14.08 2.06 4.02
N GLN A 84 13.85 1.34 5.11
CA GLN A 84 12.71 0.45 5.26
C GLN A 84 11.45 1.29 5.09
N LYS A 85 10.58 0.89 4.16
CA LYS A 85 9.25 1.48 4.01
C LYS A 85 8.60 1.57 5.38
N SER A 86 8.14 2.76 5.74
CA SER A 86 7.40 2.96 6.99
C SER A 86 6.17 2.06 6.99
N ARG A 87 5.71 1.67 8.17
CA ARG A 87 4.44 0.92 8.32
C ARG A 87 3.29 1.61 7.59
N LYS A 88 3.24 2.95 7.64
CA LYS A 88 2.25 3.76 6.93
C LYS A 88 2.32 3.54 5.42
N GLN A 89 3.51 3.61 4.81
CA GLN A 89 3.69 3.36 3.37
C GLN A 89 3.22 1.95 2.97
N LYS A 90 3.53 0.92 3.77
CA LYS A 90 3.06 -0.46 3.48
C LYS A 90 1.53 -0.57 3.47
N ILE A 91 0.85 0.13 4.39
CA ILE A 91 -0.62 0.16 4.47
C ILE A 91 -1.21 0.89 3.25
N GLU A 92 -0.62 2.02 2.85
CA GLU A 92 -1.07 2.79 1.68
C GLU A 92 -0.90 2.00 0.38
N GLU A 93 0.24 1.32 0.21
CA GLU A 93 0.50 0.43 -0.93
C GLU A 93 -0.49 -0.74 -0.97
N ARG A 94 -0.84 -1.31 0.19
CA ARG A 94 -1.86 -2.35 0.28
C ARG A 94 -3.23 -1.83 -0.11
N LEU A 95 -3.61 -0.65 0.37
CA LEU A 95 -4.88 0.00 0.01
C LEU A 95 -5.00 0.21 -1.51
N LEU A 96 -3.94 0.70 -2.16
CA LEU A 96 -3.88 0.86 -3.62
C LEU A 96 -4.01 -0.49 -4.35
N SER A 97 -3.27 -1.51 -3.90
CA SER A 97 -3.33 -2.85 -4.50
C SER A 97 -4.75 -3.43 -4.45
N LEU A 98 -5.43 -3.30 -3.30
CA LEU A 98 -6.81 -3.77 -3.11
C LEU A 98 -7.80 -3.06 -4.04
N ILE A 99 -7.65 -1.74 -4.25
CA ILE A 99 -8.53 -0.99 -5.17
C ILE A 99 -8.26 -1.38 -6.64
N PHE A 100 -7.01 -1.65 -7.02
CA PHE A 100 -6.72 -2.10 -8.38
C PHE A 100 -7.24 -3.51 -8.65
N GLN A 101 -7.29 -4.34 -7.62
CA GLN A 101 -7.89 -5.68 -7.68
C GLN A 101 -9.42 -5.64 -7.71
N LYS A 102 -10.03 -4.83 -6.84
CA LYS A 102 -11.48 -4.71 -6.65
C LYS A 102 -11.87 -3.23 -6.68
N PRO A 103 -12.09 -2.64 -7.87
CA PRO A 103 -12.28 -1.20 -8.03
C PRO A 103 -13.52 -0.65 -7.32
N GLU A 104 -14.53 -1.47 -7.06
CA GLU A 104 -15.70 -1.17 -6.22
C GLU A 104 -15.31 -0.68 -4.80
N LEU A 105 -14.20 -1.19 -4.24
CA LEU A 105 -13.75 -0.83 -2.89
C LEU A 105 -13.34 0.65 -2.76
N ARG A 106 -13.12 1.36 -3.87
CA ARG A 106 -12.85 2.81 -3.87
C ARG A 106 -13.92 3.62 -3.15
N GLN A 107 -15.17 3.13 -3.11
CA GLN A 107 -16.30 3.79 -2.45
C GLN A 107 -16.17 3.77 -0.92
N LEU A 108 -15.40 2.84 -0.36
CA LEU A 108 -15.18 2.73 1.09
C LEU A 108 -14.21 3.79 1.64
N ILE A 109 -13.46 4.46 0.76
CA ILE A 109 -12.45 5.43 1.13
C ILE A 109 -13.09 6.81 1.13
N THR A 110 -13.09 7.50 2.26
CA THR A 110 -13.67 8.85 2.35
C THR A 110 -12.64 9.94 2.01
N GLU A 111 -13.09 11.18 1.84
CA GLU A 111 -12.17 12.33 1.68
C GLU A 111 -11.34 12.58 2.96
N ASP A 112 -11.92 12.32 4.13
CA ASP A 112 -11.19 12.36 5.40
C ASP A 112 -10.04 11.35 5.41
N ASP A 113 -10.26 10.14 4.89
CA ASP A 113 -9.20 9.13 4.78
C ASP A 113 -8.08 9.59 3.83
N LEU A 114 -8.43 10.20 2.70
CA LEU A 114 -7.44 10.72 1.74
C LEU A 114 -6.53 11.80 2.34
N SER A 115 -7.06 12.62 3.26
CA SER A 115 -6.27 13.64 3.97
C SER A 115 -5.20 13.05 4.89
N LEU A 116 -5.32 11.77 5.26
CA LEU A 116 -4.41 11.07 6.15
C LEU A 116 -3.31 10.29 5.44
N LEU A 117 -3.44 10.07 4.14
CA LEU A 117 -2.45 9.36 3.34
C LEU A 117 -1.28 10.28 2.98
N SER A 118 -0.20 9.71 2.45
CA SER A 118 0.83 10.50 1.78
C SER A 118 0.25 11.23 0.57
N VAL A 119 0.89 12.34 0.17
CA VAL A 119 0.50 13.12 -1.01
C VAL A 119 0.43 12.24 -2.25
N GLN A 120 1.41 11.35 -2.44
CA GLN A 120 1.47 10.44 -3.58
C GLN A 120 0.25 9.51 -3.65
N SER A 121 -0.05 8.79 -2.55
CA SER A 121 -1.20 7.87 -2.49
C SER A 121 -2.54 8.60 -2.59
N SER A 122 -2.67 9.75 -1.92
CA SER A 122 -3.88 10.56 -1.92
C SER A 122 -4.22 11.07 -3.33
N VAL A 123 -3.22 11.59 -4.06
CA VAL A 123 -3.39 12.04 -5.45
C VAL A 123 -3.77 10.88 -6.36
N LEU A 124 -3.14 9.72 -6.22
CA LEU A 124 -3.43 8.54 -7.05
C LEU A 124 -4.85 8.03 -6.84
N ILE A 125 -5.29 7.86 -5.58
CA ILE A 125 -6.66 7.42 -5.29
C ILE A 125 -7.67 8.45 -5.76
N SER A 126 -7.37 9.74 -5.61
CA SER A 126 -8.23 10.83 -6.13
C SER A 126 -8.37 10.77 -7.65
N LYS A 127 -7.26 10.58 -8.37
CA LYS A 127 -7.28 10.39 -9.83
C LYS A 127 -8.07 9.15 -10.23
N PHE A 128 -7.88 8.04 -9.51
CA PHE A 128 -8.58 6.79 -9.75
C PHE A 128 -10.09 6.95 -9.57
N LYS A 129 -10.54 7.54 -8.45
CA LYS A 129 -11.96 7.84 -8.19
C LYS A 129 -12.56 8.75 -9.26
N LYS A 130 -11.85 9.78 -9.70
CA LYS A 130 -12.31 10.70 -10.76
C LYS A 130 -12.41 10.01 -12.12
N PHE A 131 -11.56 9.04 -12.39
CA PHE A 131 -11.56 8.29 -13.64
C PHE A 131 -12.65 7.20 -13.67
N PHE A 132 -12.90 6.56 -12.53
CA PHE A 132 -13.92 5.53 -12.32
C PHE A 132 -15.02 6.05 -11.40
N GLN A 133 -15.97 6.80 -11.93
CA GLN A 133 -17.01 7.47 -11.13
C GLN A 133 -18.15 6.50 -10.80
N ASN A 134 -18.58 5.70 -11.78
CA ASN A 134 -19.81 4.90 -11.68
C ASN A 134 -19.55 3.42 -12.00
N GLU A 135 -20.53 2.55 -11.75
CA GLU A 135 -20.43 1.11 -12.04
C GLU A 135 -20.23 0.82 -13.54
N LYS A 136 -20.83 1.64 -14.42
CA LYS A 136 -20.62 1.54 -15.87
C LYS A 136 -19.16 1.71 -16.29
N ASP A 137 -18.37 2.45 -15.52
CA ASP A 137 -16.94 2.61 -15.80
C ASP A 137 -16.16 1.31 -15.51
N LEU A 138 -16.76 0.37 -14.76
CA LEU A 138 -16.17 -0.91 -14.39
C LEU A 138 -16.54 -2.04 -15.36
N GLU A 139 -17.61 -1.91 -16.17
CA GLU A 139 -18.04 -2.93 -17.14
C GLU A 139 -16.94 -3.31 -18.14
N ASN A 140 -16.02 -2.38 -18.44
CA ASN A 140 -14.81 -2.62 -19.26
C ASN A 140 -13.54 -2.26 -18.50
N PHE A 141 -13.43 -2.69 -17.24
CA PHE A 141 -12.37 -2.27 -16.33
C PHE A 141 -10.97 -2.40 -16.93
N GLN A 142 -10.61 -3.52 -17.55
CA GLN A 142 -9.26 -3.71 -18.10
C GLN A 142 -8.87 -2.68 -19.17
N THR A 143 -9.78 -2.39 -20.11
CA THR A 143 -9.55 -1.38 -21.16
C THR A 143 -9.42 0.01 -20.55
N ARG A 144 -10.35 0.35 -19.64
CA ARG A 144 -10.36 1.65 -18.97
C ARG A 144 -9.18 1.83 -18.02
N PHE A 145 -8.73 0.77 -17.37
CA PHE A 145 -7.55 0.78 -16.52
C PHE A 145 -6.28 1.03 -17.35
N SER A 146 -6.19 0.45 -18.54
CA SER A 146 -5.11 0.75 -19.49
C SER A 146 -5.11 2.21 -19.93
N GLU A 147 -6.28 2.82 -20.12
CA GLU A 147 -6.41 4.27 -20.41
C GLU A 147 -6.04 5.13 -19.21
N PHE A 148 -6.48 4.75 -18.01
CA PHE A 148 -6.09 5.39 -16.76
C PHE A 148 -4.57 5.41 -16.61
N GLN A 149 -3.90 4.27 -16.82
CA GLN A 149 -2.44 4.15 -16.80
C GLN A 149 -1.77 5.10 -17.82
N ARG A 150 -2.34 5.30 -19.01
CA ARG A 150 -1.79 6.24 -20.01
C ARG A 150 -1.90 7.71 -19.58
N ASN A 151 -2.84 8.04 -18.70
CA ASN A 151 -3.06 9.40 -18.18
C ASN A 151 -2.22 9.71 -16.94
N LEU A 152 -1.50 8.72 -16.41
CA LEU A 152 -0.60 8.91 -15.29
C LEU A 152 0.75 9.45 -15.78
N SER A 153 1.39 10.27 -14.95
CA SER A 153 2.77 10.65 -15.18
C SER A 153 3.66 9.40 -15.14
N LYS A 154 4.88 9.52 -15.68
CA LYS A 154 5.89 8.46 -15.55
C LYS A 154 6.02 8.08 -14.07
N GLU A 155 6.34 9.03 -13.20
CA GLU A 155 6.51 8.80 -11.77
C GLU A 155 5.36 8.06 -11.07
N GLU A 156 4.12 8.38 -11.46
CA GLU A 156 2.93 7.72 -10.93
C GLU A 156 2.79 6.28 -11.40
N LEU A 157 2.97 6.04 -12.70
CA LEU A 157 2.98 4.69 -13.27
C LEU A 157 3.97 3.79 -12.57
N ASP A 158 5.12 4.34 -12.23
CA ASP A 158 6.25 3.62 -11.69
C ASP A 158 6.04 3.18 -10.25
N PHE A 159 5.38 4.04 -9.48
CA PHE A 159 4.97 3.73 -8.12
C PHE A 159 3.89 2.64 -8.10
N ILE A 160 2.92 2.67 -9.01
CA ILE A 160 1.81 1.70 -9.01
C ILE A 160 2.11 0.40 -9.74
N SER A 161 3.03 0.42 -10.69
CA SER A 161 3.53 -0.72 -11.48
C SER A 161 3.75 -2.01 -10.66
N PRO A 162 4.58 -2.00 -9.60
CA PRO A 162 4.78 -3.17 -8.76
C PRO A 162 3.53 -3.54 -7.93
N LEU A 163 2.67 -2.56 -7.61
CA LEU A 163 1.43 -2.78 -6.86
C LEU A 163 0.36 -3.48 -7.70
N ILE A 164 0.29 -3.16 -8.99
CA ILE A 164 -0.59 -3.82 -9.95
C ILE A 164 -0.20 -5.29 -10.08
N LEU A 165 1.10 -5.57 -10.30
CA LEU A 165 1.58 -6.94 -10.42
C LEU A 165 1.33 -7.73 -9.12
N LYS A 166 1.52 -7.08 -7.97
CA LYS A 166 1.18 -7.67 -6.67
C LYS A 166 -0.31 -8.01 -6.56
N ALA A 167 -1.19 -7.10 -6.93
CA ALA A 167 -2.64 -7.30 -6.90
C ALA A 167 -3.09 -8.48 -7.78
N GLU A 168 -2.51 -8.62 -8.97
CA GLU A 168 -2.79 -9.75 -9.87
C GLU A 168 -2.37 -11.10 -9.27
N ILE A 169 -1.19 -11.16 -8.63
CA ILE A 169 -0.70 -12.39 -7.97
C ILE A 169 -1.61 -12.74 -6.77
N GLU A 170 -1.97 -11.75 -5.97
CA GLU A 170 -2.77 -11.94 -4.77
C GLU A 170 -4.22 -12.34 -5.09
N GLU A 171 -4.79 -11.91 -6.21
CA GLU A 171 -6.13 -12.32 -6.65
C GLU A 171 -6.30 -13.84 -6.77
N GLU A 172 -5.23 -14.55 -7.15
CA GLU A 172 -5.25 -16.00 -7.28
C GLU A 172 -5.04 -16.74 -5.93
N CYS A 173 -4.74 -16.02 -4.84
CA CYS A 173 -4.22 -16.58 -3.59
C CYS A 173 -4.86 -16.03 -2.29
N LEU A 174 -6.00 -15.35 -2.36
CA LEU A 174 -6.57 -14.67 -1.17
C LEU A 174 -7.15 -15.63 -0.13
N ASP A 175 -6.60 -15.55 1.10
CA ASP A 175 -7.14 -16.17 2.33
C ASP A 175 -8.14 -15.27 3.08
N VAL A 176 -8.25 -13.97 2.74
CA VAL A 176 -9.06 -12.96 3.44
C VAL A 176 -9.93 -12.17 2.47
N GLU A 177 -11.15 -11.83 2.88
CA GLU A 177 -12.10 -11.06 2.10
C GLU A 177 -11.62 -9.59 1.88
N PRO A 178 -11.45 -9.13 0.61
CA PRO A 178 -10.86 -7.82 0.30
C PRO A 178 -11.51 -6.61 0.97
N CYS A 179 -12.82 -6.65 1.19
CA CYS A 179 -13.57 -5.58 1.85
C CYS A 179 -13.13 -5.39 3.31
N GLN A 180 -12.95 -6.50 4.05
CA GLN A 180 -12.50 -6.47 5.44
C GLN A 180 -11.08 -5.88 5.53
N GLU A 181 -10.23 -6.24 4.57
CA GLU A 181 -8.85 -5.77 4.55
C GLU A 181 -8.73 -4.26 4.29
N VAL A 182 -9.56 -3.71 3.39
CA VAL A 182 -9.64 -2.25 3.20
C VAL A 182 -10.04 -1.55 4.50
N GLN A 183 -11.01 -2.08 5.24
CA GLN A 183 -11.41 -1.50 6.53
C GLN A 183 -10.28 -1.56 7.56
N ILE A 184 -9.51 -2.65 7.60
CA ILE A 184 -8.33 -2.78 8.46
C ILE A 184 -7.30 -1.71 8.08
N CYS A 185 -6.95 -1.57 6.80
CA CYS A 185 -6.01 -0.56 6.33
C CYS A 185 -6.47 0.86 6.71
N LEU A 186 -7.72 1.22 6.46
CA LEU A 186 -8.28 2.54 6.80
C LEU A 186 -8.26 2.79 8.31
N LYS A 187 -8.56 1.77 9.12
CA LYS A 187 -8.48 1.87 10.58
C LYS A 187 -7.04 2.15 11.03
N GLU A 188 -6.05 1.50 10.44
CA GLU A 188 -4.65 1.77 10.76
C GLU A 188 -4.21 3.17 10.31
N VAL A 189 -4.62 3.63 9.12
CA VAL A 189 -4.37 5.00 8.64
C VAL A 189 -4.94 6.02 9.64
N ARG A 190 -6.19 5.83 10.09
CA ARG A 190 -6.84 6.71 11.08
C ARG A 190 -6.12 6.70 12.43
N ARG A 191 -5.52 5.59 12.84
CA ARG A 191 -4.69 5.53 14.07
C ARG A 191 -3.45 6.43 13.97
N PHE A 192 -2.87 6.63 12.79
CA PHE A 192 -1.77 7.60 12.64
C PHE A 192 -2.23 9.04 12.91
N ARG A 193 -3.45 9.40 12.51
CA ARG A 193 -4.04 10.72 12.83
C ARG A 193 -4.12 10.94 14.33
N VAL A 194 -4.74 10.00 15.05
CA VAL A 194 -4.92 10.10 16.51
C VAL A 194 -3.57 10.18 17.22
N LYS A 195 -2.56 9.42 16.77
CA LYS A 195 -1.19 9.50 17.30
C LYS A 195 -0.54 10.86 17.04
N GLY A 196 -0.73 11.43 15.84
CA GLY A 196 -0.24 12.77 15.50
C GLY A 196 -0.89 13.85 16.38
N GLU A 197 -2.21 13.82 16.51
CA GLU A 197 -2.98 14.74 17.37
C GLU A 197 -2.58 14.60 18.84
N LEU A 198 -2.32 13.38 19.33
CA LEU A 198 -1.79 13.17 20.69
C LEU A 198 -0.41 13.80 20.88
N SER A 199 0.49 13.67 19.89
CA SER A 199 1.81 14.29 19.95
C SER A 199 1.73 15.81 19.96
N GLU A 200 0.85 16.39 19.14
CA GLU A 200 0.63 17.84 19.08
C GLU A 200 0.03 18.36 20.38
N VAL A 201 -1.01 17.70 20.90
CA VAL A 201 -1.63 18.06 22.19
C VAL A 201 -0.62 17.93 23.33
N SER A 202 0.24 16.91 23.32
CA SER A 202 1.29 16.75 24.33
C SER A 202 2.29 17.92 24.30
N GLN A 203 2.66 18.39 23.11
CA GLN A 203 3.53 19.55 22.95
C GLN A 203 2.85 20.84 23.45
N GLN A 204 1.58 21.05 23.10
CA GLN A 204 0.79 22.20 23.56
C GLN A 204 0.57 22.19 25.08
N ILE A 205 0.44 21.02 25.72
CA ILE A 205 0.37 20.90 27.18
C ILE A 205 1.66 21.44 27.79
N LYS A 206 2.82 20.97 27.32
CA LYS A 206 4.13 21.42 27.81
C LYS A 206 4.30 22.94 27.70
N GLU A 207 3.96 23.51 26.53
CA GLU A 207 4.01 24.95 26.31
C GLU A 207 3.06 25.73 27.24
N SER A 208 1.85 25.20 27.49
CA SER A 208 0.90 25.83 28.41
C SER A 208 1.34 25.78 29.87
N GLU A 209 2.04 24.72 30.29
CA GLU A 209 2.62 24.57 31.63
C GLU A 209 3.78 25.54 31.84
N GLU A 210 4.66 25.68 30.84
CA GLU A 210 5.75 26.67 30.84
C GLU A 210 5.20 28.11 30.90
N ALA A 211 4.10 28.38 30.21
CA ALA A 211 3.38 29.65 30.27
C ALA A 211 2.51 29.85 31.53
N LYS A 212 2.43 28.84 32.42
CA LYS A 212 1.59 28.82 33.63
C LYS A 212 0.09 29.05 33.38
N ASP A 213 -0.40 28.77 32.18
CA ASP A 213 -1.81 28.91 31.81
C ASP A 213 -2.61 27.68 32.24
N SER A 214 -2.96 27.67 33.53
CA SER A 214 -3.62 26.55 34.20
C SER A 214 -5.01 26.21 33.60
N GLN A 215 -5.68 27.18 32.98
CA GLN A 215 -6.97 26.94 32.33
C GLN A 215 -6.77 26.19 31.00
N LYS A 216 -5.83 26.65 30.18
CA LYS A 216 -5.50 26.03 28.90
C LYS A 216 -4.92 24.62 29.08
N THR A 217 -4.05 24.41 30.06
CA THR A 217 -3.49 23.08 30.39
C THR A 217 -4.59 22.07 30.70
N ASN A 218 -5.57 22.44 31.54
CA ASN A 218 -6.68 21.55 31.90
C ASN A 218 -7.58 21.17 30.70
N ILE A 219 -7.80 22.10 29.77
CA ILE A 219 -8.56 21.82 28.54
C ILE A 219 -7.81 20.82 27.66
N LEU A 220 -6.50 21.02 27.49
CA LEU A 220 -5.67 20.15 26.66
C LEU A 220 -5.52 18.74 27.24
N ILE A 221 -5.40 18.59 28.56
CA ILE A 221 -5.38 17.28 29.24
C ILE A 221 -6.69 16.51 29.01
N LYS A 222 -7.85 17.20 29.09
CA LYS A 222 -9.15 16.57 28.79
C LYS A 222 -9.18 16.05 27.34
N LYS A 223 -8.74 16.87 26.38
CA LYS A 223 -8.64 16.49 24.96
C LYS A 223 -7.70 15.30 24.75
N PHE A 224 -6.54 15.27 25.44
CA PHE A 224 -5.60 14.16 25.38
C PHE A 224 -6.22 12.84 25.86
N ASN A 225 -6.96 12.89 26.98
CA ASN A 225 -7.64 11.72 27.54
C ASN A 225 -8.74 11.20 26.60
N GLU A 226 -9.49 12.09 25.93
CA GLU A 226 -10.49 11.70 24.94
C GLU A 226 -9.86 11.02 23.71
N LEU A 227 -8.76 11.57 23.18
CA LEU A 227 -8.02 10.97 22.07
C LEU A 227 -7.44 9.60 22.44
N THR A 228 -6.93 9.44 23.66
CA THR A 228 -6.43 8.16 24.17
C THR A 228 -7.54 7.12 24.26
N LYS A 229 -8.75 7.50 24.71
CA LYS A 229 -9.92 6.59 24.71
C LYS A 229 -10.30 6.14 23.30
N LYS A 230 -10.21 7.03 22.30
CA LYS A 230 -10.45 6.68 20.88
C LYS A 230 -9.39 5.73 20.32
N LEU A 231 -8.18 5.70 20.88
CA LEU A 231 -7.11 4.79 20.48
C LEU A 231 -7.30 3.37 21.08
N ILE A 232 -7.83 3.29 22.31
CA ILE A 232 -8.01 2.04 23.06
C ILE A 232 -9.32 1.33 22.69
N ASN A 233 -10.41 2.07 22.46
CA ASN A 233 -11.69 1.48 22.07
C ASN A 233 -11.77 1.28 20.54
N LYS A 234 -11.70 0.00 20.12
CA LYS A 234 -11.87 -0.60 18.78
C LYS A 234 -10.59 -1.01 18.05
#